data_AF-A0A447MV76-F1
#
_entry.id   AF-A0A447MV76-F1
#
_cell.length_a   1.000
_cell.length_b   1.000
_cell.length_c   1.000
_cell.angle_alpha   90.00
_cell.angle_beta   90.00
_cell.angle_gamma   90.00
#
_symmetry.space_group_name_H-M   'P 1'
#
loop_
_entity.id
_entity.type
_entity.pdbx_description
1 polymer ?
#
loop_
_entity_poly.entity_id
_entity_poly.type
_entity_poly.pdbx_seq_one_letter_code
_entity_poly.pdbx_strand_id
1 'polypeptide(L)'
;MASWATRTPAIRDILSVSTAEMGAVLFGLSIGSMSGILCSAWLVKRFGTRKVIRTTMTCAVGGMVILSVALWCASPLIFALGLAVFGASFGAAEVAINVEARRSNAS
;
A
#
# COMPACT_ATOMS: atom_id res chain seq x y z
N MET A 1 6.63 -11.98 -0.70
CA MET A 1 5.34 -11.70 -1.38
C MET A 1 4.57 -12.95 -1.83
N ALA A 2 5.20 -14.11 -2.06
CA ALA A 2 4.46 -15.31 -2.48
C ALA A 2 3.36 -15.82 -1.51
N SER A 3 3.48 -15.57 -0.19
CA SER A 3 2.53 -16.12 0.79
C SER A 3 1.18 -15.40 0.91
N TRP A 4 1.05 -14.15 0.41
CA TRP A 4 -0.23 -13.43 0.45
C TRP A 4 -1.08 -13.74 -0.79
N ALA A 5 -0.43 -13.92 -1.94
CA ALA A 5 -1.10 -14.20 -3.22
C ALA A 5 -1.90 -15.51 -3.16
N THR A 6 -1.39 -16.51 -2.42
CA THR A 6 -2.10 -17.78 -2.18
C THR A 6 -3.32 -17.63 -1.26
N ARG A 7 -3.43 -16.53 -0.51
CA ARG A 7 -4.58 -16.22 0.36
C ARG A 7 -5.67 -15.41 -0.32
N THR A 8 -5.43 -14.91 -1.53
CA THR A 8 -6.43 -14.14 -2.31
C THR A 8 -7.77 -14.88 -2.45
N PRO A 9 -7.83 -16.20 -2.75
CA PRO A 9 -9.10 -16.93 -2.81
C PRO A 9 -9.82 -16.93 -1.46
N ALA A 10 -9.12 -17.22 -0.36
CA ALA A 10 -9.70 -17.22 0.98
C ALA A 10 -10.22 -15.84 1.40
N ILE A 11 -9.51 -14.77 1.05
CA ILE A 11 -9.94 -13.39 1.32
C ILE A 11 -11.21 -13.06 0.53
N ARG A 12 -11.26 -13.41 -0.76
CA ARG A 12 -12.46 -13.24 -1.59
C ARG A 12 -13.66 -13.93 -0.95
N ASP A 13 -13.47 -15.16 -0.47
CA ASP A 13 -14.52 -15.96 0.12
C ASP A 13 -14.99 -15.34 1.46
N ILE A 14 -14.08 -14.85 2.31
CA ILE A 14 -14.43 -14.10 3.55
C ILE A 14 -15.24 -12.83 3.24
N LEU A 15 -14.81 -12.09 2.22
CA LEU A 15 -15.48 -10.85 1.79
C LEU A 15 -16.79 -11.13 1.04
N SER A 16 -17.09 -12.40 0.73
CA SER A 16 -18.29 -12.84 0.00
C SER A 16 -18.46 -12.13 -1.35
N VAL A 17 -17.35 -11.88 -2.05
CA VAL A 17 -17.35 -11.20 -3.36
C VAL A 17 -17.05 -12.18 -4.50
N SER A 18 -17.56 -11.88 -5.69
CA SER A 18 -17.22 -12.60 -6.91
C SER A 18 -15.76 -12.35 -7.33
N THR A 19 -15.24 -13.17 -8.26
CA THR A 19 -13.90 -12.95 -8.82
C THR A 19 -13.77 -11.60 -9.53
N ALA A 20 -14.83 -11.13 -10.21
CA ALA A 20 -14.84 -9.83 -10.87
C ALA A 20 -14.78 -8.67 -9.86
N GLU A 21 -15.59 -8.75 -8.80
CA GLU A 21 -15.58 -7.76 -7.71
C GLU A 21 -14.27 -7.77 -6.93
N MET A 22 -13.65 -8.94 -6.75
CA MET A 22 -12.31 -9.04 -6.16
C MET A 22 -11.27 -8.29 -7.01
N GLY A 23 -11.39 -8.32 -8.34
CA GLY A 23 -10.57 -7.50 -9.23
C GLY A 23 -10.74 -6.00 -8.96
N ALA A 24 -11.97 -5.53 -8.74
CA ALA A 24 -12.25 -4.14 -8.37
C ALA A 24 -11.69 -3.78 -6.98
N VAL A 25 -11.76 -4.69 -6.01
CA VAL A 25 -11.15 -4.51 -4.67
C VAL A 25 -9.64 -4.38 -4.79
N LEU A 26 -8.99 -5.26 -5.56
CA LEU A 26 -7.54 -5.23 -5.80
C LEU A 26 -7.10 -3.98 -6.54
N PHE A 27 -7.98 -3.36 -7.33
CA PHE A 27 -7.70 -2.08 -7.98
C PHE A 27 -7.36 -0.96 -6.98
N GLY A 28 -7.86 -1.06 -5.74
CA GLY A 28 -7.45 -0.18 -4.63
C GLY A 28 -5.94 -0.16 -4.42
N LEU A 29 -5.28 -1.32 -4.48
CA LEU A 29 -3.82 -1.43 -4.37
C LEU A 29 -3.10 -0.65 -5.49
N SER A 30 -3.58 -0.80 -6.72
CA SER A 30 -3.04 -0.13 -7.91
C SER A 30 -3.20 1.38 -7.83
N ILE A 31 -4.40 1.88 -7.49
CA ILE A 31 -4.66 3.31 -7.31
C ILE A 31 -3.77 3.87 -6.20
N GLY A 32 -3.70 3.17 -5.08
CA GLY A 32 -2.87 3.55 -3.95
C GLY A 32 -1.41 3.69 -4.36
N SER A 33 -0.83 2.62 -4.94
CA SER A 33 0.57 2.59 -5.36
C SER A 33 0.91 3.71 -6.34
N MET A 34 0.10 3.90 -7.39
CA MET A 34 0.30 4.98 -8.35
C MET A 34 0.23 6.36 -7.68
N SER A 35 -0.73 6.57 -6.79
CA SER A 35 -0.84 7.82 -6.03
C SER A 35 0.41 8.06 -5.17
N GLY A 36 0.92 7.02 -4.51
CA GLY A 36 2.15 7.07 -3.71
C GLY A 36 3.38 7.42 -4.54
N ILE A 37 3.54 6.80 -5.71
CA ILE A 37 4.64 7.07 -6.64
C ILE A 37 4.59 8.52 -7.12
N LEU A 38 3.43 8.98 -7.59
CA LEU A 38 3.25 10.32 -8.15
C LEU A 38 3.51 11.41 -7.10
N CYS A 39 3.11 11.22 -5.85
CA CYS A 39 3.33 12.22 -4.80
C CYS A 39 4.72 12.13 -4.12
N SER A 40 5.45 11.03 -4.26
CA SER A 40 6.69 10.79 -3.53
C SER A 40 7.76 11.85 -3.80
N ALA A 41 7.97 12.26 -5.04
CA ALA A 41 8.97 13.26 -5.39
C ALA A 41 8.71 14.60 -4.67
N TRP A 42 7.45 15.03 -4.62
CA TRP A 42 7.04 16.23 -3.89
C TRP A 42 7.23 16.07 -2.37
N LEU A 43 6.83 14.93 -1.81
CA LEU A 43 6.99 14.62 -0.38
C LEU A 43 8.46 14.63 0.02
N VAL A 44 9.33 13.98 -0.75
CA VAL A 44 10.77 13.92 -0.51
C VAL A 44 11.39 15.30 -0.60
N LYS A 45 11.01 16.12 -1.60
CA LYS A 45 11.47 17.50 -1.71
C LYS A 45 11.07 18.35 -0.50
N ARG A 46 9.86 18.15 0.03
CA ARG A 46 9.31 18.97 1.13
C ARG A 46 9.79 18.54 2.51
N PHE A 47 9.93 17.23 2.74
CA PHE A 47 10.13 16.65 4.07
C PHE A 47 11.46 15.90 4.23
N GLY A 48 12.16 15.62 3.14
CA GLY A 48 13.37 14.80 3.10
C GLY A 48 13.06 13.30 3.09
N THR A 49 13.96 12.54 2.48
CA THR A 49 13.88 11.08 2.30
C THR A 49 13.62 10.31 3.60
N ARG A 50 14.42 10.56 4.65
CA ARG A 50 14.34 9.80 5.91
C ARG A 50 12.98 9.91 6.61
N LYS A 51 12.37 11.10 6.61
CA LYS A 51 11.03 11.31 7.21
C LYS A 51 9.95 10.66 6.36
N VAL A 52 10.05 10.76 5.03
CA VAL A 52 9.10 10.13 4.11
C VAL A 52 9.12 8.61 4.28
N ILE A 53 10.30 7.99 4.25
CA ILE A 53 10.46 6.53 4.44
C ILE A 53 9.86 6.08 5.77
N ARG A 54 10.14 6.76 6.88
CA ARG A 54 9.56 6.39 8.18
C ARG A 54 8.03 6.49 8.17
N THR A 55 7.51 7.58 7.61
CA THR A 55 6.07 7.84 7.57
C THR A 55 5.35 6.80 6.71
N THR A 56 5.88 6.49 5.53
CA THR A 56 5.30 5.47 4.65
C THR A 56 5.35 4.08 5.30
N MET A 57 6.41 3.73 6.01
CA MET A 57 6.44 2.46 6.77
C MET A 57 5.38 2.42 7.88
N THR A 58 5.18 3.51 8.62
CA THR A 58 4.10 3.60 9.62
C THR A 58 2.72 3.49 8.97
N CYS A 59 2.51 4.16 7.83
CA CYS A 59 1.27 4.06 7.06
C CYS A 59 1.04 2.64 6.52
N ALA A 60 2.09 1.91 6.13
CA ALA A 60 1.98 0.52 5.68
C ALA A 60 1.47 -0.40 6.81
N VAL A 61 1.96 -0.20 8.04
CA VAL A 61 1.43 -0.91 9.22
C VAL A 61 -0.03 -0.54 9.46
N GLY A 62 -0.38 0.74 9.37
CA GLY A 62 -1.77 1.20 9.46
C GLY A 62 -2.68 0.57 8.40
N GLY A 63 -2.21 0.49 7.14
CA GLY A 63 -2.89 -0.21 6.06
C GLY A 63 -3.14 -1.69 6.38
N MET A 64 -2.15 -2.37 6.95
CA MET A 64 -2.29 -3.78 7.37
C MET A 64 -3.33 -3.96 8.50
N VAL A 65 -3.41 -3.01 9.43
CA VAL A 65 -4.45 -2.99 10.47
C VAL A 65 -5.84 -2.80 9.83
N ILE A 66 -5.99 -1.86 8.89
CA ILE A 66 -7.25 -1.65 8.16
C ILE A 66 -7.67 -2.91 7.41
N LEU A 67 -6.74 -3.58 6.72
CA LEU A 67 -7.01 -4.85 6.05
C LEU A 67 -7.50 -5.93 7.03
N SER A 68 -6.87 -6.02 8.21
CA SER A 68 -7.25 -7.00 9.23
C SER A 68 -8.66 -6.73 9.79
N VAL A 69 -8.97 -5.47 10.08
CA VAL A 69 -10.31 -5.04 10.52
C VAL A 69 -11.35 -5.26 9.41
N ALA A 70 -11.00 -5.00 8.15
CA ALA A 70 -11.89 -5.22 7.03
C ALA A 70 -12.30 -6.70 6.88
N LEU A 71 -11.36 -7.63 7.10
CA LEU A 71 -11.66 -9.06 7.11
C LEU A 71 -12.55 -9.45 8.28
N TRP A 72 -12.32 -8.87 9.48
CA TRP A 72 -13.17 -9.10 10.65
C TRP A 72 -14.61 -8.64 10.41
N CYS A 73 -14.78 -7.50 9.76
CA CYS A 73 -16.10 -6.93 9.41
C CYS A 73 -16.67 -7.49 8.10
N ALA A 74 -15.97 -8.39 7.40
CA ALA A 74 -16.32 -8.89 6.06
C ALA A 74 -16.67 -7.75 5.06
N SER A 75 -15.91 -6.65 5.08
CA SER A 75 -16.23 -5.44 4.29
C SER A 75 -15.28 -5.24 3.11
N PRO A 76 -15.73 -5.43 1.86
CA PRO A 76 -14.90 -5.27 0.66
C PRO A 76 -14.40 -3.84 0.46
N LEU A 77 -15.23 -2.84 0.79
CA LEU A 77 -14.90 -1.43 0.65
C LEU A 77 -13.77 -1.02 1.61
N ILE A 78 -13.85 -1.42 2.88
CA ILE A 78 -12.78 -1.15 3.86
C ILE A 78 -11.51 -1.90 3.45
N PHE A 79 -11.64 -3.10 2.89
CA PHE A 79 -10.49 -3.85 2.39
C PHE A 79 -9.81 -3.13 1.22
N ALA A 80 -10.58 -2.62 0.26
CA ALA A 80 -10.06 -1.84 -0.87
C ALA A 80 -9.36 -0.54 -0.40
N LEU A 81 -9.89 0.13 0.62
CA LEU A 81 -9.25 1.31 1.24
C LEU A 81 -7.95 0.92 1.95
N GLY A 82 -7.94 -0.19 2.68
CA GLY A 82 -6.73 -0.74 3.30
C GLY A 82 -5.65 -1.05 2.27
N LEU A 83 -6.04 -1.65 1.14
CA LEU A 83 -5.14 -1.90 0.01
C LEU A 83 -4.61 -0.60 -0.61
N ALA A 84 -5.44 0.43 -0.74
CA ALA A 84 -5.01 1.72 -1.26
C ALA A 84 -3.99 2.41 -0.34
N VAL A 85 -4.22 2.41 0.97
CA VAL A 85 -3.26 2.96 1.95
C VAL A 85 -1.96 2.16 1.94
N PHE A 86 -2.08 0.83 1.92
CA PHE A 86 -0.93 -0.06 1.85
C PHE A 86 -0.13 0.16 0.57
N GLY A 87 -0.79 0.19 -0.59
CA GLY A 87 -0.18 0.46 -1.89
C GLY A 87 0.52 1.81 -1.94
N ALA A 88 -0.16 2.89 -1.51
CA ALA A 88 0.42 4.23 -1.49
C ALA A 88 1.68 4.32 -0.63
N SER A 89 1.68 3.60 0.49
CA SER A 89 2.84 3.51 1.37
C SER A 89 4.04 2.90 0.66
N PHE A 90 3.87 1.75 0.01
CA PHE A 90 4.96 1.09 -0.73
C PHE A 90 5.41 1.89 -1.95
N GLY A 91 4.48 2.39 -2.76
CA GLY A 91 4.80 3.20 -3.93
C GLY A 91 5.60 4.46 -3.58
N ALA A 92 5.20 5.15 -2.50
CA ALA A 92 5.94 6.32 -2.03
C ALA A 92 7.31 5.96 -1.42
N ALA A 93 7.37 4.88 -0.64
CA ALA A 93 8.59 4.41 0.01
C ALA A 93 9.67 4.00 -1.01
N GLU A 94 9.30 3.27 -2.07
CA GLU A 94 10.23 2.79 -3.09
C GLU A 94 10.97 3.96 -3.75
N VAL A 95 10.23 4.98 -4.18
CA VAL A 95 10.81 6.20 -4.77
C VAL A 95 11.72 6.91 -3.76
N ALA A 96 11.30 7.04 -2.49
CA ALA A 96 12.08 7.72 -1.46
C ALA A 96 13.38 6.97 -1.11
N ILE A 97 13.34 5.63 -1.04
CA ILE A 97 14.52 4.78 -0.82
C ILE A 97 15.49 4.92 -1.98
N ASN A 98 14.98 4.88 -3.22
CA ASN A 98 15.81 5.03 -4.41
C ASN A 98 16.50 6.40 -4.47
N VAL A 99 15.82 7.46 -4.03
CA VAL A 99 16.44 8.79 -3.89
C VAL A 99 17.51 8.81 -2.81
N GLU A 100 17.25 8.21 -1.64
CA GLU A 100 18.22 8.17 -0.55
C GLU A 100 19.48 7.37 -0.92
N ALA A 101 19.33 6.25 -1.61
CA ALA A 101 20.45 5.44 -2.06
C ALA A 101 21.37 6.21 -3.03
N ARG A 102 20.80 7.02 -3.94
CA ARG A 102 21.60 7.90 -4.82
C ARG A 102 22.33 8.97 -4.01
N ARG A 103 21.71 9.50 -2.96
CA ARG A 103 22.32 10.50 -2.08
C ARG A 103 23.49 9.92 -1.28
N SER A 104 23.37 8.70 -0.77
CA SER A 104 24.43 8.02 -0.01
C SER A 104 25.63 7.60 -0.86
N ASN A 105 25.41 7.30 -2.14
CA ASN A 105 26.51 6.94 -3.06
C ASN A 105 27.31 8.16 -3.54
N ALA A 106 26.81 9.38 -3.31
CA ALA A 106 27.46 10.63 -3.70
C ALA A 106 28.28 11.28 -2.57
N SER A 107 28.26 10.71 -1.35
CA SER A 107 28.99 11.17 -0.16
C SER A 107 30.14 10.23 0.18
#